data_AF-A0A150IXC8-F1
#
_entry.id   AF-A0A150IXC8-F1
#
_cell.length_a   1.000
_cell.length_b   1.000
_cell.length_c   1.000
_cell.angle_alpha   90.00
_cell.angle_beta   90.00
_cell.angle_gamma   90.00
#
_symmetry.space_group_name_H-M   'P 1'
#
loop_
_entity.id
_entity.type
_entity.pdbx_description
1 polymer ?
#
loop_
_entity_poly.entity_id
_entity_poly.type
_entity_poly.pdbx_seq_one_letter_code
_entity_poly.pdbx_strand_id
1 'polypeptide(L)'
;MKLKKIKDILSNNLIYLSIPKYTCEIMVTTIKIHEDTKQAIDLFREYKNESYDEVIKKILYIAKNCKDNKELSLETIEAIEKARERIKKGEFLTEEEAKLRLGL
;
A
#
# COMPACT_ATOMS: atom_id res chain seq x y z
N MET A 1 31.14 34.31 -30.07
CA MET A 1 31.39 33.10 -30.90
C MET A 1 31.71 31.82 -30.10
N LYS A 2 32.28 31.89 -28.88
CA LYS A 2 32.60 30.69 -28.07
C LYS A 2 31.38 30.00 -27.44
N LEU A 3 30.32 30.75 -27.12
CA LEU A 3 29.13 30.21 -26.45
C LEU A 3 28.24 29.32 -27.34
N LYS A 4 28.21 29.57 -28.66
CA LYS A 4 27.42 28.78 -29.60
C LYS A 4 28.01 27.38 -29.78
N LYS A 5 29.34 27.31 -29.87
CA LYS A 5 30.10 26.06 -30.01
C LYS A 5 29.93 25.12 -28.80
N ILE A 6 29.79 25.66 -27.59
CA ILE A 6 29.55 24.86 -26.38
C ILE A 6 28.13 24.27 -26.36
N LYS A 7 27.12 25.05 -26.79
CA LYS A 7 25.74 24.53 -26.91
C LYS A 7 25.65 23.42 -27.96
N ASP A 8 26.33 23.56 -29.08
CA ASP A 8 26.34 22.54 -30.14
C ASP A 8 27.01 21.24 -29.68
N ILE A 9 28.06 21.32 -28.83
CA ILE A 9 28.70 20.15 -28.23
C ILE A 9 27.77 19.45 -27.23
N LEU A 10 27.02 20.20 -26.41
CA LEU A 10 26.06 19.63 -25.46
C LEU A 10 24.85 19.00 -26.15
N SER A 11 24.36 19.59 -27.25
CA SER A 11 23.27 19.00 -28.04
C SER A 11 23.71 17.74 -28.79
N ASN A 12 24.95 17.67 -29.27
CA ASN A 12 25.43 16.51 -30.03
C ASN A 12 25.82 15.32 -29.13
N ASN A 13 26.15 15.55 -27.86
CA ASN A 13 26.48 14.46 -26.92
C ASN A 13 25.24 13.79 -26.31
N LEU A 14 24.05 14.39 -26.44
CA LEU A 14 22.78 13.78 -26.06
C LEU A 14 22.24 12.78 -27.11
N ILE A 15 22.88 12.67 -28.28
CA ILE A 15 22.39 11.88 -29.42
C ILE A 15 22.98 10.45 -29.45
N TYR A 16 24.01 10.15 -28.64
CA TYR A 16 24.71 8.86 -28.66
C TYR A 16 24.20 7.78 -27.70
N LEU A 17 23.10 8.01 -26.99
CA LEU A 17 22.45 6.96 -26.21
C LEU A 17 21.08 6.66 -26.81
N SER A 18 21.11 5.88 -27.89
CA SER A 18 19.97 5.20 -28.52
C SER A 18 19.34 4.19 -27.55
N ILE A 19 18.70 4.67 -26.48
CA ILE A 19 17.82 3.86 -25.63
C ILE A 19 16.41 3.99 -26.24
N PRO A 20 15.76 2.90 -26.66
CA PRO A 20 14.45 2.95 -27.29
C PRO A 20 13.42 3.63 -26.37
N LYS A 21 12.58 4.47 -26.99
CA LYS A 21 11.52 5.30 -26.38
C LYS A 21 10.36 4.47 -25.80
N TYR A 22 10.65 3.66 -24.79
CA TYR A 22 9.66 3.21 -23.81
C TYR A 22 10.06 3.72 -22.43
N THR A 23 10.46 4.98 -22.34
CA THR A 23 10.44 5.65 -21.04
C THR A 23 8.98 5.90 -20.74
N CYS A 24 8.33 4.92 -20.11
CA CYS A 24 7.13 5.18 -19.33
C CYS A 24 7.54 6.28 -18.35
N GLU A 25 7.18 7.52 -18.63
CA GLU A 25 7.52 8.65 -17.77
C GLU A 25 6.81 8.40 -16.45
N ILE A 26 7.56 7.90 -15.45
CA ILE A 26 7.06 7.77 -14.09
C ILE A 26 6.93 9.21 -13.60
N MET A 27 5.73 9.77 -13.74
CA MET A 27 5.36 11.10 -13.28
C MET A 27 5.45 11.12 -11.75
N VAL A 28 6.62 11.45 -11.23
CA VAL A 28 6.87 11.58 -9.80
C VAL A 28 6.57 13.00 -9.35
N THR A 29 5.90 13.12 -8.21
CA THR A 29 5.62 14.40 -7.56
C THR A 29 6.16 14.35 -6.12
N THR A 30 6.32 15.52 -5.50
CA THR A 30 6.80 15.61 -4.11
C THR A 30 5.69 16.20 -3.25
N ILE A 31 5.44 15.57 -2.11
CA ILE A 31 4.56 16.09 -1.07
C ILE A 31 5.40 16.56 0.11
N LYS A 32 5.01 17.69 0.71
CA LYS A 32 5.61 18.16 1.98
C LYS A 32 4.68 17.78 3.11
N ILE A 33 5.23 17.10 4.11
CA ILE A 33 4.52 16.67 5.32
C ILE A 33 5.36 17.02 6.54
N HIS A 34 4.72 17.16 7.69
CA HIS A 34 5.39 17.36 8.96
C HIS A 34 6.03 16.05 9.46
N GLU A 35 7.04 16.15 10.33
CA GLU A 35 7.82 15.02 10.82
C GLU A 35 6.98 14.03 11.63
N ASP A 36 6.04 14.53 12.43
CA ASP A 36 5.07 13.73 13.18
C ASP A 36 4.19 12.86 12.25
N THR A 37 3.73 13.45 11.15
CA THR A 37 2.94 12.77 10.13
C THR A 37 3.77 11.70 9.42
N LYS A 38 5.04 11.99 9.12
CA LYS A 38 5.96 11.01 8.54
C LYS A 38 6.17 9.83 9.50
N GLN A 39 6.37 10.08 10.79
CA GLN A 39 6.51 9.03 11.81
C GLN A 39 5.25 8.19 11.92
N ALA A 40 4.06 8.80 11.86
CA ALA A 40 2.81 8.05 11.83
C ALA A 40 2.70 7.15 10.59
N ILE A 41 3.10 7.63 9.41
CA ILE A 41 3.13 6.83 8.17
C ILE A 41 4.14 5.68 8.29
N ASP A 42 5.28 5.90 8.95
CA ASP A 42 6.32 4.87 9.15
C ASP A 42 5.79 3.65 9.94
N LEU A 43 4.77 3.83 10.82
CA LEU A 43 4.13 2.74 11.55
C LEU A 43 3.28 1.81 10.67
N PHE A 44 2.87 2.26 9.48
CA PHE A 44 2.08 1.46 8.52
C PHE A 44 2.94 0.58 7.60
N ARG A 45 4.28 0.65 7.74
CA ARG A 45 5.18 -0.22 6.99
C ARG A 45 5.14 -1.65 7.51
N GLU A 46 4.97 -2.61 6.62
CA GLU A 46 4.99 -4.04 6.97
C GLU A 46 6.41 -4.63 6.96
N TYR A 47 7.29 -4.06 6.14
CA TYR A 47 8.68 -4.48 6.02
C TYR A 47 9.60 -3.27 5.81
N LYS A 48 10.88 -3.46 6.14
CA LYS A 48 11.88 -2.36 6.20
C LYS A 48 12.04 -1.55 4.91
N ASN A 49 11.84 -2.19 3.76
CA ASN A 49 12.11 -1.61 2.44
C ASN A 49 10.84 -1.21 1.66
N GLU A 50 9.68 -1.12 2.34
CA GLU A 50 8.43 -0.69 1.70
C GLU A 50 8.46 0.80 1.34
N SER A 51 8.09 1.14 0.11
CA SER A 51 8.12 2.52 -0.39
C SER A 51 6.99 3.35 0.20
N TYR A 52 7.20 4.66 0.34
CA TYR A 52 6.14 5.56 0.82
C TYR A 52 4.94 5.58 -0.13
N ASP A 53 5.15 5.42 -1.44
CA ASP A 53 4.05 5.37 -2.42
C ASP A 53 3.14 4.14 -2.20
N GLU A 54 3.72 2.97 -1.91
CA GLU A 54 2.95 1.77 -1.56
C GLU A 54 2.16 1.97 -0.26
N VAL A 55 2.80 2.48 0.78
CA VAL A 55 2.13 2.76 2.07
C VAL A 55 0.99 3.75 1.88
N ILE A 56 1.22 4.85 1.16
CA ILE A 56 0.20 5.86 0.88
C ILE A 56 -0.96 5.26 0.08
N LYS A 57 -0.69 4.40 -0.92
CA LYS A 57 -1.74 3.69 -1.68
C LYS A 57 -2.57 2.78 -0.78
N LYS A 58 -1.96 2.04 0.16
CA LYS A 58 -2.69 1.22 1.14
C LYS A 58 -3.61 2.09 2.00
N ILE A 59 -3.08 3.19 2.55
CA ILE A 59 -3.87 4.13 3.37
C ILE A 59 -5.03 4.71 2.57
N LEU A 60 -4.79 5.14 1.31
CA LEU A 60 -5.83 5.66 0.42
C LEU A 60 -6.89 4.60 0.09
N TYR A 61 -6.48 3.35 -0.12
CA TYR A 61 -7.41 2.24 -0.34
C TYR A 61 -8.31 2.04 0.88
N ILE A 62 -7.74 2.00 2.07
CA ILE A 62 -8.50 1.89 3.33
C ILE A 62 -9.46 3.09 3.48
N ALA A 63 -8.97 4.32 3.31
CA ALA A 63 -9.78 5.52 3.44
C ALA A 63 -10.96 5.57 2.45
N LYS A 64 -10.76 5.10 1.21
CA LYS A 64 -11.82 5.01 0.19
C LYS A 64 -12.84 3.92 0.49
N ASN A 65 -12.38 2.74 0.89
CA ASN A 65 -13.26 1.58 1.05
C ASN A 65 -13.96 1.54 2.41
N CYS A 66 -13.36 2.09 3.47
CA CYS A 66 -13.99 2.12 4.79
C CYS A 66 -15.29 2.93 4.85
N LYS A 67 -15.47 3.92 3.96
CA LYS A 67 -16.67 4.77 3.96
C LYS A 67 -17.81 4.18 3.14
N ASP A 68 -17.48 3.60 1.98
CA ASP A 68 -18.50 3.25 0.97
C ASP A 68 -18.63 1.73 0.73
N ASN A 69 -17.62 0.92 1.03
CA ASN A 69 -17.58 -0.52 0.75
C ASN A 69 -17.11 -1.31 1.98
N LYS A 70 -17.96 -1.37 3.00
CA LYS A 70 -17.72 -2.29 4.10
C LYS A 70 -18.04 -3.71 3.62
N GLU A 71 -17.01 -4.48 3.24
CA GLU A 71 -17.18 -5.88 2.80
C GLU A 71 -17.91 -6.74 3.85
N LEU A 72 -17.75 -6.39 5.13
CA LEU A 72 -18.41 -7.06 6.26
C LEU A 72 -19.27 -6.08 7.03
N SER A 73 -20.46 -6.49 7.44
CA SER A 73 -21.29 -5.68 8.34
C SER A 73 -20.57 -5.45 9.68
N LEU A 74 -20.98 -4.42 10.44
CA LEU A 74 -20.50 -4.21 11.82
C LEU A 74 -20.72 -5.46 12.68
N GLU A 75 -21.89 -6.09 12.55
CA GLU A 75 -22.23 -7.32 13.25
C GLU A 75 -21.28 -8.47 12.92
N THR A 76 -20.92 -8.64 11.64
CA THR A 76 -19.98 -9.70 11.23
C THR A 76 -18.58 -9.46 11.82
N ILE A 77 -18.12 -8.21 11.89
CA ILE A 77 -16.83 -7.89 12.53
C ILE A 77 -16.88 -8.23 14.02
N GLU A 78 -17.93 -7.82 14.74
CA GLU A 78 -18.09 -8.14 16.15
C GLU A 78 -18.16 -9.67 16.40
N ALA A 79 -18.83 -10.40 15.52
CA ALA A 79 -18.91 -11.86 15.60
C ALA A 79 -17.52 -12.51 15.43
N ILE A 80 -16.71 -12.03 14.49
CA ILE A 80 -15.33 -12.50 14.27
C ILE A 80 -14.45 -12.20 15.49
N GLU A 81 -14.56 -11.01 16.08
CA GLU A 81 -13.80 -10.64 17.28
C GLU A 81 -14.16 -11.55 18.47
N LYS A 82 -15.45 -11.75 18.72
CA LYS A 82 -15.93 -12.69 19.76
C LYS A 82 -15.43 -14.11 19.51
N ALA A 83 -15.46 -14.59 18.25
CA ALA A 83 -14.94 -15.91 17.90
C ALA A 83 -13.43 -16.02 18.20
N ARG A 84 -12.65 -15.00 17.87
CA ARG A 84 -11.21 -14.95 18.18
C ARG A 84 -10.92 -14.95 19.67
N GLU A 85 -11.72 -14.26 20.48
CA GLU A 85 -11.59 -14.28 21.94
C GLU A 85 -11.86 -15.67 22.52
N ARG A 86 -12.88 -16.37 22.03
CA ARG A 86 -13.20 -17.74 22.47
C ARG A 86 -12.05 -18.69 22.17
N ILE A 87 -11.48 -18.62 20.96
CA ILE A 87 -10.30 -19.41 20.58
C ILE A 87 -9.12 -19.11 21.52
N LYS A 88 -8.84 -17.82 21.82
CA LYS A 88 -7.78 -17.44 22.78
C LYS A 88 -8.00 -18.00 24.19
N LYS A 89 -9.25 -18.15 24.62
CA LYS A 89 -9.64 -18.76 25.90
C LYS A 89 -9.58 -20.30 25.88
N GLY A 90 -9.26 -20.91 24.74
CA GLY A 90 -9.28 -22.35 24.56
C GLY A 90 -10.67 -22.93 24.33
N GLU A 91 -11.68 -22.08 24.11
CA GLU A 91 -13.03 -22.50 23.72
C GLU A 91 -13.08 -22.74 22.21
N PHE A 92 -12.72 -23.95 21.78
CA PHE A 92 -12.84 -24.40 20.40
C PHE A 92 -13.75 -25.64 20.31
N LEU A 93 -14.29 -25.86 19.13
CA LEU A 93 -15.06 -27.06 18.80
C LEU A 93 -14.20 -27.95 17.93
N THR A 94 -14.29 -29.26 18.16
CA THR A 94 -13.80 -30.25 17.19
C THR A 94 -14.72 -30.29 15.96
N GLU A 95 -14.22 -30.85 14.86
CA GLU A 95 -15.00 -30.95 13.63
C GLU A 95 -16.30 -31.75 13.82
N GLU A 96 -16.26 -32.81 14.62
CA GLU A 96 -17.43 -33.66 14.92
C GLU A 96 -18.49 -32.90 15.73
N GLU A 97 -18.07 -32.15 16.76
CA GLU A 97 -18.96 -31.31 17.57
C GLU A 97 -19.58 -30.17 16.74
N ALA A 98 -18.81 -29.61 15.81
CA ALA A 98 -19.31 -28.58 14.90
C ALA A 98 -20.37 -29.13 13.94
N LYS A 99 -20.13 -30.32 13.36
CA LYS A 99 -21.10 -31.00 12.47
C LYS A 99 -22.40 -31.32 13.20
N LEU A 100 -22.31 -31.91 14.39
CA LEU A 100 -23.48 -32.21 15.23
C LEU A 100 -24.30 -30.95 15.55
N ARG A 101 -23.64 -29.84 15.86
CA ARG A 101 -24.30 -28.56 16.19
C ARG A 101 -24.95 -27.90 14.99
N LEU A 102 -24.41 -28.11 13.78
CA LEU A 102 -24.92 -27.56 12.53
C LEU A 102 -25.92 -28.48 11.83
N GLY A 103 -26.13 -29.70 12.34
CA GLY A 103 -27.03 -30.69 11.74
C GLY A 103 -26.50 -31.26 10.42
N LEU A 104 -25.18 -31.32 10.27
CA LEU A 104 -24.46 -31.82 9.09
C LEU A 104 -23.94 -33.25 9.28
#